data_AF-A0A652K5V8-F1
#
_entry.id   AF-A0A652K5V8-F1
#
_cell.length_a   1.000
_cell.length_b   1.000
_cell.length_c   1.000
_cell.angle_alpha   90.00
_cell.angle_beta   90.00
_cell.angle_gamma   90.00
#
_symmetry.space_group_name_H-M   'P 1'
#
loop_
_entity.id
_entity.type
_entity.pdbx_description
1 polymer ?
#
loop_
_entity_poly.entity_id
_entity_poly.type
_entity_poly.pdbx_seq_one_letter_code
_entity_poly.pdbx_strand_id
1 'polypeptide(L)'
;AGALGGGVELSVAAERAATLLAPLLPEAVDHVLLQADLTAVAPGPLRRPLSDALAVLADVESKGGATVYRFTPGSVRRALDSGQTATDLHEFLKAHSRTPVPQPLSYLVDDVARRHGHLRVGAASAYVRCDDDTVLGEILADRRSASLGLRRLAPTVLAAQTDPVALLDGLRSMGYAPAAESATGDVLITRADAYRTPARTAPVPVPDGPPAPDSTLLGAAVRAIRAGDRAATAVRKEPAAAAPAASGALPRTSAAETLATVQAAAMTGSAVWIGYVNAEGGASQRVIAPVRVEGGFVTAFDHTADEVRTYPLHRITGVAELADDQV
;
A
#
# COMPACT_ATOMS: atom_id res chain seq x y z
N ALA A 1 -20.92 -39.03 14.46
CA ALA A 1 -20.11 -39.64 15.55
C ALA A 1 -19.45 -40.96 15.10
N GLY A 2 -18.85 -41.04 13.90
CA GLY A 2 -18.35 -42.32 13.33
C GLY A 2 -16.85 -42.42 13.03
N ALA A 3 -16.06 -41.38 13.30
CA ALA A 3 -14.66 -41.31 12.85
C ALA A 3 -13.61 -41.80 13.87
N LEU A 4 -14.01 -42.15 15.11
CA LEU A 4 -13.08 -42.55 16.18
C LEU A 4 -12.90 -44.08 16.31
N GLY A 5 -13.71 -44.89 15.61
CA GLY A 5 -13.68 -46.36 15.71
C GLY A 5 -12.60 -47.05 14.85
N GLY A 6 -12.36 -46.53 13.63
CA GLY A 6 -11.45 -47.18 12.67
C GLY A 6 -9.98 -47.14 13.06
N GLY A 7 -9.53 -46.12 13.80
CA GLY A 7 -8.14 -46.01 14.27
C GLY A 7 -7.79 -47.04 15.35
N VAL A 8 -8.75 -47.36 16.24
CA VAL A 8 -8.58 -48.36 17.29
C VAL A 8 -8.55 -49.77 16.68
N GLU A 9 -9.41 -50.03 15.69
CA GLU A 9 -9.48 -51.33 15.01
C GLU A 9 -8.21 -51.64 14.18
N LEU A 10 -7.64 -50.62 13.52
CA LEU A 10 -6.34 -50.72 12.83
C LEU A 10 -5.17 -50.93 13.78
N SER A 11 -5.16 -50.27 14.95
CA SER A 11 -4.14 -50.46 15.98
C SER A 11 -4.16 -51.88 16.55
N VAL A 12 -5.34 -52.41 16.86
CA VAL A 12 -5.49 -53.79 17.37
C VAL A 12 -5.12 -54.83 16.31
N ALA A 13 -5.48 -54.59 15.04
CA ALA A 13 -5.08 -55.45 13.94
C ALA A 13 -3.55 -55.45 13.74
N ALA A 14 -2.90 -54.29 13.85
CA ALA A 14 -1.45 -54.16 13.75
C ALA A 14 -0.72 -54.88 14.90
N GLU A 15 -1.21 -54.79 16.14
CA GLU A 15 -0.65 -55.51 17.29
C GLU A 15 -0.78 -57.03 17.15
N ARG A 16 -1.91 -57.52 16.65
CA ARG A 16 -2.10 -58.96 16.34
C ARG A 16 -1.15 -59.43 15.26
N ALA A 17 -1.02 -58.67 14.17
CA ALA A 17 -0.07 -58.98 13.11
C ALA A 17 1.38 -58.98 13.62
N ALA A 18 1.77 -58.00 14.43
CA ALA A 18 3.09 -57.94 15.05
C ALA A 18 3.37 -59.16 15.93
N THR A 19 2.39 -59.61 16.72
CA THR A 19 2.52 -60.79 17.58
C THR A 19 2.70 -62.07 16.77
N LEU A 20 1.97 -62.23 15.66
CA LEU A 20 2.08 -63.41 14.79
C LEU A 20 3.38 -63.42 13.97
N LEU A 21 3.88 -62.25 13.58
CA LEU A 21 5.10 -62.10 12.77
C LEU A 21 6.38 -62.10 13.60
N ALA A 22 6.35 -61.68 14.87
CA ALA A 22 7.53 -61.55 15.72
C ALA A 22 8.42 -62.82 15.77
N PRO A 23 7.88 -64.06 15.87
CA PRO A 23 8.69 -65.27 15.86
C PRO A 23 9.35 -65.59 14.51
N LEU A 24 8.88 -64.97 13.42
CA LEU A 24 9.35 -65.20 12.06
C LEU A 24 10.42 -64.18 11.62
N LEU A 25 10.61 -63.11 12.39
CA LEU A 25 11.57 -62.06 12.09
C LEU A 25 12.93 -62.34 12.75
N PRO A 26 14.06 -62.00 12.10
CA PRO A 26 15.37 -62.11 12.71
C PRO A 26 15.50 -61.18 13.92
N GLU A 27 16.27 -61.61 14.92
CA GLU A 27 16.51 -60.83 16.13
C GLU A 27 17.25 -59.53 15.81
N ALA A 28 16.79 -58.42 16.40
CA ALA A 28 17.41 -57.12 16.22
C ALA A 28 18.71 -57.01 17.01
N VAL A 29 19.80 -56.68 16.32
CA VAL A 29 21.13 -56.51 16.89
C VAL A 29 21.40 -55.06 17.29
N ASP A 30 22.21 -54.88 18.32
CA ASP A 30 22.61 -53.60 18.90
C ASP A 30 24.08 -53.27 18.67
N HIS A 31 24.72 -53.93 17.72
CA HIS A 31 26.13 -53.73 17.42
C HIS A 31 26.43 -53.90 15.94
N VAL A 32 27.60 -53.39 15.54
CA VAL A 32 28.19 -53.53 14.21
C VAL A 32 29.62 -54.05 14.30
N LEU A 33 30.15 -54.51 13.18
CA LEU A 33 31.55 -54.88 13.01
C LEU A 33 32.26 -53.76 12.24
N LEU A 34 33.16 -53.04 12.91
CA LEU A 34 33.97 -51.99 12.28
C LEU A 34 35.19 -52.59 11.57
N GLN A 35 35.43 -52.16 10.34
CA GLN A 35 36.51 -52.62 9.49
C GLN A 35 37.49 -51.49 9.17
N ALA A 36 38.73 -51.85 8.81
CA ALA A 36 39.82 -50.89 8.60
C ALA A 36 39.65 -50.01 7.34
N ASP A 37 38.75 -50.37 6.43
CA ASP A 37 38.43 -49.66 5.19
C ASP A 37 37.30 -48.62 5.36
N LEU A 38 37.07 -48.18 6.60
CA LEU A 38 36.03 -47.24 6.99
C LEU A 38 34.61 -47.77 6.72
N THR A 39 34.40 -49.07 6.87
CA THR A 39 33.07 -49.67 6.79
C THR A 39 32.61 -50.25 8.12
N ALA A 40 31.29 -50.26 8.31
CA ALA A 40 30.62 -50.99 9.40
C ALA A 40 29.65 -51.99 8.79
N VAL A 41 29.74 -53.24 9.23
CA VAL A 41 28.84 -54.31 8.79
C VAL A 41 27.85 -54.62 9.90
N ALA A 42 26.56 -54.46 9.61
CA ALA A 42 25.47 -54.89 10.47
C ALA A 42 25.10 -56.35 10.14
N PRO A 43 25.30 -57.31 11.07
CA PRO A 43 25.06 -58.74 10.81
C PRO A 43 23.57 -59.11 10.76
N GLY A 44 22.68 -58.18 11.09
CA GLY A 44 21.23 -58.36 11.11
C GLY A 44 20.51 -57.00 11.17
N PRO A 45 19.17 -56.99 11.31
CA PRO A 45 18.43 -55.74 11.46
C PRO A 45 18.87 -55.02 12.74
N LEU A 46 19.23 -53.75 12.63
CA LEU A 46 19.67 -52.97 13.78
C LEU A 46 18.48 -52.53 14.63
N ARG A 47 18.67 -52.46 15.95
CA ARG A 47 17.75 -51.74 16.82
C ARG A 47 17.67 -50.27 16.39
N ARG A 48 16.47 -49.68 16.49
CA ARG A 48 16.20 -48.32 16.00
C ARG A 48 17.23 -47.27 16.44
N PRO A 49 17.64 -47.16 17.72
CA PRO A 49 18.59 -46.14 18.14
C PRO A 49 19.94 -46.21 17.40
N LEU A 50 20.46 -47.43 17.19
CA LEU A 50 21.70 -47.66 16.45
C LEU A 50 21.52 -47.39 14.96
N SER A 51 20.40 -47.82 14.38
CA SER A 51 20.06 -47.57 12.98
C SER A 51 19.98 -46.07 12.68
N ASP A 52 19.31 -45.29 13.53
CA ASP A 52 19.09 -43.86 13.34
C ASP A 52 20.41 -43.09 13.45
N ALA A 53 21.25 -43.43 14.44
CA ALA A 53 22.58 -42.84 14.58
C ALA A 53 23.50 -43.17 13.39
N LEU A 54 23.53 -44.43 12.94
CA LEU A 54 24.32 -44.82 11.76
C LEU A 54 23.82 -44.20 10.46
N ALA A 55 22.51 -43.96 10.33
CA ALA A 55 21.95 -43.27 9.17
C ALA A 55 22.45 -41.82 9.04
N VAL A 56 22.83 -41.18 10.15
CA VAL A 56 23.47 -39.86 10.13
C VAL A 56 24.97 -39.99 9.93
N LEU A 57 25.62 -40.86 10.71
CA LEU A 57 27.08 -40.97 10.84
C LEU A 57 27.77 -41.67 9.66
N ALA A 58 27.03 -42.45 8.85
CA ALA A 58 27.57 -43.19 7.73
C ALA A 58 26.59 -43.23 6.55
N ASP A 59 27.10 -43.57 5.37
CA ASP A 59 26.29 -43.76 4.16
C ASP A 59 26.06 -45.26 3.93
N VAL A 60 24.86 -45.66 3.49
CA VAL A 60 24.58 -47.07 3.20
C VAL A 60 25.14 -47.43 1.83
N GLU A 61 26.09 -48.34 1.79
CA GLU A 61 26.70 -48.83 0.55
C GLU A 61 25.93 -50.03 -0.03
N SER A 62 25.47 -50.94 0.84
CA SER A 62 24.70 -52.11 0.42
C SER A 62 23.67 -52.51 1.47
N LYS A 63 22.48 -52.89 1.00
CA LYS A 63 21.38 -53.45 1.80
C LYS A 63 21.14 -54.90 1.39
N GLY A 64 22.16 -55.74 1.58
CA GLY A 64 22.10 -57.18 1.35
C GLY A 64 21.69 -57.94 2.61
N GLY A 65 22.08 -59.23 2.69
CA GLY A 65 21.91 -60.04 3.90
C GLY A 65 22.64 -59.49 5.14
N ALA A 66 23.63 -58.62 4.92
CA ALA A 66 24.18 -57.72 5.92
C ALA A 66 24.17 -56.30 5.35
N THR A 67 23.79 -55.32 6.17
CA THR A 67 23.83 -53.92 5.73
C THR A 67 25.23 -53.38 5.95
N VAL A 68 25.83 -52.83 4.88
CA VAL A 68 27.17 -52.25 4.92
C VAL A 68 27.03 -50.74 4.90
N TYR A 69 27.62 -50.11 5.91
CA TYR A 69 27.72 -48.67 6.06
C TYR A 69 29.15 -48.24 5.77
N ARG A 70 29.32 -47.09 5.12
CA ARG A 70 30.62 -46.48 4.84
C ARG A 70 30.73 -45.14 5.54
N PHE A 71 31.78 -44.95 6.32
CA PHE A 71 32.12 -43.67 6.91
C PHE A 71 32.91 -42.84 5.89
N THR A 72 32.37 -41.67 5.59
CA THR A 72 32.98 -40.67 4.72
C THR A 72 33.20 -39.36 5.50
N PRO A 73 34.13 -38.48 5.09
CA PRO A 73 34.26 -37.15 5.70
C PRO A 73 32.95 -36.37 5.70
N GLY A 74 32.13 -36.53 4.64
CA GLY A 74 30.81 -35.93 4.54
C GLY A 74 29.83 -36.44 5.60
N SER A 75 29.75 -37.76 5.79
CA SER A 75 28.86 -38.37 6.78
C SER A 75 29.24 -38.04 8.23
N VAL A 76 30.53 -38.03 8.56
CA VAL A 76 31.03 -37.62 9.88
C VAL A 76 30.69 -36.15 10.14
N ARG A 77 30.91 -35.29 9.14
CA ARG A 77 30.54 -33.87 9.24
C ARG A 77 29.05 -33.69 9.49
N ARG A 78 28.17 -34.45 8.83
CA ARG A 78 26.70 -34.39 9.09
C ARG A 78 26.38 -34.72 10.55
N ALA A 79 27.06 -35.70 11.13
CA ALA A 79 26.86 -36.04 12.53
C ALA A 79 27.28 -34.89 13.46
N LEU A 80 28.41 -34.23 13.18
CA LEU A 80 28.83 -33.03 13.91
C LEU A 80 27.87 -31.84 13.72
N ASP A 81 27.34 -31.65 12.50
CA ASP A 81 26.34 -30.63 12.20
C ASP A 81 25.03 -30.85 12.99
N SER A 82 24.73 -32.10 13.36
CA SER A 82 23.59 -32.45 14.22
C SER A 82 23.82 -32.18 15.72
N GLY A 83 24.98 -31.62 16.08
CA GLY A 83 25.34 -31.25 17.45
C GLY A 83 26.11 -32.32 18.24
N GLN A 84 26.50 -33.43 17.60
CA GLN A 84 27.33 -34.45 18.25
C GLN A 84 28.80 -33.99 18.32
N THR A 85 29.49 -34.28 19.42
CA THR A 85 30.92 -34.00 19.55
C THR A 85 31.77 -35.18 19.09
N ALA A 86 33.06 -34.94 18.81
CA ALA A 86 34.00 -36.02 18.51
C ALA A 86 34.05 -37.10 19.61
N THR A 87 34.01 -36.66 20.87
CA THR A 87 33.96 -37.56 22.04
C THR A 87 32.70 -38.43 22.00
N ASP A 88 31.53 -37.84 21.76
CA ASP A 88 30.27 -38.59 21.67
C ASP A 88 30.32 -39.63 20.54
N LEU A 89 30.91 -39.27 19.39
CA LEU A 89 31.08 -40.18 18.26
C LEU A 89 32.00 -41.36 18.60
N HIS A 90 33.14 -41.10 19.25
CA HIS A 90 34.06 -42.15 19.68
C HIS A 90 33.43 -43.07 20.73
N GLU A 91 32.74 -42.51 21.72
CA GLU A 91 32.01 -43.28 22.74
C GLU A 91 30.91 -44.13 22.11
N PHE A 92 30.14 -43.56 21.19
CA PHE A 92 29.09 -44.26 20.46
C PHE A 92 29.64 -45.44 19.66
N LEU A 93 30.70 -45.23 18.87
CA LEU A 93 31.35 -46.28 18.08
C LEU A 93 31.92 -47.38 18.97
N LYS A 94 32.52 -47.01 20.11
CA LYS A 94 33.07 -47.97 21.07
C LYS A 94 31.98 -48.79 21.77
N ALA A 95 30.84 -48.17 22.09
CA ALA A 95 29.72 -48.84 22.75
C ALA A 95 29.00 -49.84 21.84
N HIS A 96 28.88 -49.54 20.54
CA HIS A 96 28.09 -50.34 19.60
C HIS A 96 28.96 -51.16 18.62
N SER A 97 30.27 -51.24 18.82
CA SER A 97 31.14 -52.09 18.01
C SER A 97 31.53 -53.37 18.73
N ARG A 98 31.41 -54.51 18.04
CA ARG A 98 31.96 -55.79 18.52
C ARG A 98 33.47 -55.92 18.32
N THR A 99 34.03 -55.12 17.42
CA THR A 99 35.48 -55.03 17.19
C THR A 99 36.03 -53.73 17.78
N PRO A 100 37.33 -53.66 18.12
CA PRO A 100 37.94 -52.38 18.46
C PRO A 100 37.77 -51.36 17.33
N VAL A 101 37.57 -50.08 17.67
CA VAL A 101 37.44 -49.01 16.67
C VAL A 101 38.75 -48.91 15.88
N PRO A 102 38.72 -49.07 14.54
CA PRO A 102 39.93 -48.98 13.73
C PRO A 102 40.57 -47.59 13.81
N GLN A 103 41.90 -47.55 13.84
CA GLN A 103 42.65 -46.29 13.86
C GLN A 103 42.30 -45.35 12.68
N PRO A 104 42.12 -45.81 11.43
CA PRO A 104 41.72 -44.94 10.32
C PRO A 104 40.39 -44.22 10.56
N LEU A 105 39.42 -44.91 11.18
CA LEU A 105 38.13 -44.32 11.51
C LEU A 105 38.26 -43.28 12.63
N SER A 106 39.07 -43.59 13.65
CA SER A 106 39.32 -42.64 14.73
C SER A 106 39.97 -41.35 14.19
N TYR A 107 40.95 -41.50 13.31
CA TYR A 107 41.62 -40.37 12.66
C TYR A 107 40.68 -39.54 11.79
N LEU A 108 39.78 -40.19 11.03
CA LEU A 108 38.78 -39.50 10.23
C LEU A 108 37.87 -38.64 11.11
N VAL A 109 37.38 -39.16 12.23
CA VAL A 109 36.54 -38.43 13.18
C VAL A 109 37.27 -37.21 13.72
N ASP A 110 38.50 -37.39 14.20
CA ASP A 110 39.30 -36.30 14.77
C ASP A 110 39.65 -35.22 13.74
N ASP A 111 40.00 -35.60 12.51
CA ASP A 111 40.38 -34.67 11.45
C ASP A 111 39.18 -33.85 10.93
N VAL A 112 38.00 -34.46 10.85
CA VAL A 112 36.77 -33.73 10.50
C VAL A 112 36.32 -32.84 11.66
N ALA A 113 36.39 -33.33 12.90
CA ALA A 113 36.04 -32.55 14.09
C ALA A 113 36.93 -31.34 14.30
N ARG A 114 38.25 -31.46 14.06
CA ARG A 114 39.16 -30.32 14.08
C ARG A 114 38.74 -29.24 13.10
N ARG A 115 38.38 -29.62 11.87
CA ARG A 115 37.99 -28.69 10.80
C ARG A 115 36.57 -28.13 10.96
N HIS A 116 35.70 -28.83 11.67
CA HIS A 116 34.32 -28.44 11.92
C HIS A 116 34.24 -27.20 12.82
N GLY A 117 33.38 -26.24 12.46
CA GLY A 117 33.16 -25.04 13.26
C GLY A 117 34.31 -24.01 13.29
N HIS A 118 35.38 -24.20 12.51
CA HIS A 118 36.43 -23.18 12.32
C HIS A 118 35.90 -21.89 11.69
N LEU A 119 35.00 -22.04 10.71
CA LEU A 119 34.30 -20.92 10.08
C LEU A 119 32.93 -20.78 10.73
N ARG A 120 32.62 -19.56 11.18
CA ARG A 120 31.34 -19.23 11.79
C ARG A 120 30.65 -18.17 10.94
N VAL A 121 29.44 -18.48 10.51
CA VAL A 121 28.58 -17.54 9.78
C VAL A 121 27.46 -17.11 10.71
N GLY A 122 27.15 -15.82 10.71
CA GLY A 122 26.03 -15.27 11.46
C GLY A 122 25.36 -14.16 10.65
N ALA A 123 24.09 -13.90 10.94
CA ALA A 123 23.38 -12.77 10.34
C ALA A 123 23.90 -11.45 10.92
N ALA A 124 24.09 -10.47 10.04
CA ALA A 124 24.36 -9.07 10.37
C ALA A 124 23.55 -8.21 9.40
N SER A 125 22.51 -7.54 9.90
CA SER A 125 21.59 -6.73 9.10
C SER A 125 22.22 -5.40 8.67
N ALA A 126 23.13 -4.88 9.50
CA ALA A 126 23.92 -3.68 9.23
C ALA A 126 25.26 -3.77 9.97
N TYR A 127 26.18 -2.86 9.65
CA TYR A 127 27.45 -2.73 10.34
C TYR A 127 27.79 -1.26 10.62
N VAL A 128 28.65 -1.03 11.60
CA VAL A 128 29.24 0.29 11.91
C VAL A 128 30.74 0.16 11.79
N ARG A 129 31.36 1.02 10.98
CA ARG A 129 32.81 1.17 10.90
C ARG A 129 33.22 2.48 11.54
N CYS A 130 34.25 2.45 12.36
CA CYS A 130 34.87 3.65 12.93
C CYS A 130 36.37 3.43 13.00
N ASP A 131 37.16 4.42 12.59
CA ASP A 131 38.62 4.33 12.64
C ASP A 131 39.16 4.39 14.08
N ASP A 132 38.32 4.85 15.03
CA ASP A 132 38.62 4.87 16.46
C ASP A 132 37.87 3.76 17.21
N ASP A 133 38.63 2.81 17.76
CA ASP A 133 38.10 1.71 18.55
C ASP A 133 37.44 2.16 19.87
N THR A 134 37.94 3.25 20.46
CA THR A 134 37.43 3.72 21.76
C THR A 134 35.96 4.14 21.66
N VAL A 135 35.59 4.80 20.57
CA VAL A 135 34.21 5.20 20.26
C VAL A 135 33.29 3.98 20.13
N LEU A 136 33.75 2.90 19.48
CA LEU A 136 32.96 1.67 19.38
C LEU A 136 32.81 0.97 20.74
N GLY A 137 33.85 1.04 21.59
CA GLY A 137 33.79 0.61 22.97
C GLY A 137 32.74 1.38 23.80
N GLU A 138 32.69 2.70 23.65
CA GLU A 138 31.71 3.56 24.32
C GLU A 138 30.28 3.24 23.88
N ILE A 139 30.05 3.09 22.56
CA ILE A 139 28.72 2.73 22.02
C ILE A 139 28.24 1.39 22.59
N LEU A 140 29.11 0.38 22.65
CA LEU A 140 28.77 -0.93 23.21
C LEU A 140 28.49 -0.89 24.72
N ALA A 141 29.11 0.03 25.44
CA ALA A 141 28.92 0.18 26.89
C ALA A 141 27.65 0.99 27.25
N ASP A 142 27.17 1.86 26.35
CA ASP A 142 25.96 2.65 26.56
C ASP A 142 24.70 1.76 26.50
N ARG A 143 23.92 1.73 27.59
CA ARG A 143 22.67 0.95 27.68
C ARG A 143 21.64 1.33 26.62
N ARG A 144 21.69 2.56 26.07
CA ARG A 144 20.79 2.99 24.99
C ARG A 144 21.02 2.22 23.69
N SER A 145 22.19 1.61 23.48
CA SER A 145 22.48 0.81 22.29
C SER A 145 21.94 -0.63 22.35
N ALA A 146 21.36 -1.05 23.48
CA ALA A 146 20.90 -2.42 23.68
C ALA A 146 19.86 -2.87 22.62
N SER A 147 18.98 -1.97 22.18
CA SER A 147 17.98 -2.26 21.15
C SER A 147 18.56 -2.42 19.74
N LEU A 148 19.80 -1.97 19.51
CA LEU A 148 20.49 -2.07 18.22
C LEU A 148 21.10 -3.46 17.98
N GLY A 149 21.19 -4.29 19.03
CA GLY A 149 21.72 -5.64 18.94
C GLY A 149 23.18 -5.66 18.45
N LEU A 150 24.00 -4.73 18.94
CA LEU A 150 25.38 -4.57 18.49
C LEU A 150 26.27 -5.71 19.01
N ARG A 151 27.15 -6.19 18.12
CA ARG A 151 28.18 -7.18 18.41
C ARG A 151 29.49 -6.77 17.73
N ARG A 152 30.58 -6.81 18.48
CA ARG A 152 31.90 -6.49 17.93
C ARG A 152 32.42 -7.63 17.03
N LEU A 153 32.80 -7.30 15.80
CA LEU A 153 33.40 -8.24 14.84
C LEU A 153 34.90 -8.04 14.67
N ALA A 154 35.36 -6.80 14.75
CA ALA A 154 36.75 -6.39 14.70
C ALA A 154 36.96 -5.16 15.59
N PRO A 155 38.21 -4.70 15.81
CA PRO A 155 38.43 -3.49 16.59
C PRO A 155 37.68 -2.27 16.05
N THR A 156 37.63 -2.11 14.74
CA THR A 156 36.99 -0.96 14.07
C THR A 156 35.63 -1.28 13.45
N VAL A 157 35.02 -2.44 13.78
CA VAL A 157 33.77 -2.90 13.16
C VAL A 157 32.81 -3.52 14.17
N LEU A 158 31.59 -3.00 14.21
CA LEU A 158 30.43 -3.61 14.88
C LEU A 158 29.45 -4.15 13.84
N ALA A 159 28.84 -5.30 14.11
CA ALA A 159 27.63 -5.76 13.43
C ALA A 159 26.40 -5.41 14.28
N ALA A 160 25.29 -5.09 13.62
CA ALA A 160 23.99 -4.86 14.22
C ALA A 160 22.97 -5.89 13.71
N GLN A 161 21.97 -6.18 14.54
CA GLN A 161 20.82 -7.00 14.13
C GLN A 161 19.68 -6.15 13.53
N THR A 162 19.69 -4.84 13.79
CA THR A 162 18.76 -3.88 13.19
C THR A 162 19.16 -3.53 11.75
N ASP A 163 18.18 -3.13 10.94
CA ASP A 163 18.44 -2.63 9.59
C ASP A 163 19.26 -1.32 9.60
N PRO A 164 19.87 -0.93 8.47
CA PRO A 164 20.71 0.25 8.39
C PRO A 164 20.03 1.56 8.78
N VAL A 165 18.73 1.73 8.52
CA VAL A 165 18.00 2.97 8.81
C VAL A 165 17.77 3.10 10.30
N ALA A 166 17.26 2.04 10.94
CA ALA A 166 17.08 2.00 12.39
C ALA A 166 18.41 2.17 13.15
N LEU A 167 19.51 1.61 12.62
CA LEU A 167 20.85 1.77 13.18
C LEU A 167 21.33 3.23 13.12
N LEU A 168 21.16 3.90 11.97
CA LEU A 168 21.51 5.30 11.80
C LEU A 168 20.72 6.20 12.76
N ASP A 169 19.41 6.00 12.84
CA ASP A 169 18.55 6.82 13.70
C ASP A 169 18.81 6.55 15.18
N GLY A 170 19.06 5.29 15.55
CA GLY A 170 19.45 4.91 16.91
C GLY A 170 20.74 5.58 17.35
N LEU A 171 21.80 5.51 16.54
CA LEU A 171 23.07 6.16 16.82
C LEU A 171 22.94 7.69 16.90
N ARG A 172 22.12 8.31 16.03
CA ARG A 172 21.80 9.74 16.10
C ARG A 172 21.09 10.13 17.39
N SER A 173 20.12 9.31 17.83
CA SER A 173 19.40 9.54 19.09
C SER A 173 20.32 9.46 20.33
N MET A 174 21.45 8.75 20.21
CA MET A 174 22.47 8.65 21.25
C MET A 174 23.43 9.86 21.27
N GLY A 175 23.41 10.70 20.23
CA GLY A 175 24.26 11.88 20.09
C GLY A 175 25.43 11.70 19.12
N TYR A 176 25.53 10.55 18.44
CA TYR A 176 26.56 10.32 17.43
C TYR A 176 26.14 10.89 16.06
N ALA A 177 27.12 11.14 15.19
CA ALA A 177 26.91 11.64 13.83
C ALA A 177 27.37 10.61 12.78
N PRO A 178 26.69 9.45 12.65
CA PRO A 178 27.07 8.44 11.66
C PRO A 178 26.72 8.91 10.24
N ALA A 179 27.56 8.51 9.29
CA ALA A 179 27.28 8.63 7.87
C ALA A 179 26.79 7.29 7.32
N ALA A 180 25.84 7.32 6.39
CA ALA A 180 25.41 6.11 5.69
C ALA A 180 26.52 5.63 4.75
N GLU A 181 26.73 4.32 4.63
CA GLU A 181 27.59 3.72 3.60
C GLU A 181 26.72 2.97 2.58
N SER A 182 27.17 2.91 1.33
CA SER A 182 26.56 2.14 0.25
C SER A 182 26.90 0.66 0.40
N ALA A 183 26.25 -0.21 -0.39
CA ALA A 183 26.61 -1.62 -0.45
C ALA A 183 28.06 -1.88 -0.94
N THR A 184 28.71 -0.89 -1.56
CA THR A 184 30.12 -0.93 -1.97
C THR A 184 31.07 -0.33 -0.93
N GLY A 185 30.55 0.22 0.18
CA GLY A 185 31.33 0.85 1.25
C GLY A 185 31.62 2.35 1.02
N ASP A 186 31.01 2.96 0.01
CA ASP A 186 31.14 4.39 -0.24
C ASP A 186 30.24 5.20 0.69
N VAL A 187 30.74 6.29 1.26
CA VAL A 187 29.92 7.15 2.13
C VAL A 187 28.80 7.80 1.30
N LEU A 188 27.56 7.42 1.62
CA LEU A 188 26.34 8.02 1.09
C LEU A 188 26.05 9.33 1.81
N ILE A 189 26.31 10.44 1.12
CA ILE A 189 25.85 11.76 1.53
C ILE A 189 24.36 11.85 1.19
N THR A 190 23.50 11.40 2.10
CA THR A 190 22.08 11.73 2.03
C THR A 190 21.95 13.20 2.40
N ARG A 191 21.96 14.09 1.40
CA ARG A 191 21.45 15.45 1.60
C ARG A 191 20.04 15.25 2.15
N ALA A 192 19.77 15.73 3.37
CA ALA A 192 18.41 15.72 3.91
C ALA A 192 17.49 16.18 2.80
N ASP A 193 16.53 15.34 2.39
CA ASP A 193 15.57 15.70 1.36
C ASP A 193 15.00 17.04 1.78
N ALA A 194 15.44 18.09 1.08
CA ALA A 194 14.79 19.37 1.19
C ALA A 194 13.36 19.04 0.82
N TYR A 195 12.43 19.18 1.77
CA TYR A 195 11.01 19.05 1.52
C TYR A 195 10.66 20.03 0.39
N ARG A 196 10.85 19.57 -0.85
CA ARG A 196 10.52 20.32 -2.04
C ARG A 196 9.03 20.16 -2.16
N THR A 197 8.34 21.28 -2.10
CA THR A 197 6.93 21.33 -2.45
C THR A 197 6.77 20.61 -3.79
N PRO A 198 5.84 19.64 -3.92
CA PRO A 198 5.60 18.98 -5.19
C PRO A 198 5.35 20.03 -6.27
N ALA A 199 5.78 19.75 -7.50
CA ALA A 199 5.59 20.68 -8.62
C ALA A 199 4.11 21.10 -8.67
N ARG A 200 3.84 22.41 -8.59
CA ARG A 200 2.47 22.94 -8.65
C ARG A 200 1.85 22.49 -9.98
N THR A 201 0.84 21.65 -9.91
CA THR A 201 0.01 21.32 -11.07
C THR A 201 -0.73 22.58 -11.49
N ALA A 202 -0.68 22.93 -12.78
CA ALA A 202 -1.48 24.03 -13.31
C ALA A 202 -2.97 23.74 -13.06
N PRO A 203 -3.77 24.72 -12.58
CA PRO A 203 -5.21 24.54 -12.42
C PRO A 203 -5.84 24.10 -13.75
N VAL A 204 -6.80 23.17 -13.69
CA VAL A 204 -7.56 22.74 -14.87
C VAL A 204 -8.27 23.97 -15.46
N PRO A 205 -8.15 24.24 -16.78
CA PRO A 205 -8.86 25.35 -17.41
C PRO A 205 -10.37 25.19 -17.18
N VAL A 206 -10.99 26.16 -16.51
CA VAL A 206 -12.45 26.29 -16.46
C VAL A 206 -12.89 26.76 -17.85
N PRO A 207 -13.85 26.10 -18.51
CA PRO A 207 -14.38 26.60 -19.77
C PRO A 207 -15.03 27.97 -19.55
N ASP A 208 -14.50 29.02 -20.18
CA ASP A 208 -15.17 30.31 -20.25
C ASP A 208 -16.36 30.20 -21.21
N GLY A 209 -17.56 30.14 -20.64
CA GLY A 209 -18.81 30.16 -21.38
C GLY A 209 -20.02 29.92 -20.48
N PRO A 210 -21.19 30.52 -20.80
CA PRO A 210 -22.41 30.23 -20.06
C PRO A 210 -22.77 28.74 -20.17
N PRO A 211 -23.36 28.15 -19.12
CA PRO A 211 -23.74 26.73 -19.13
C PRO A 211 -24.67 26.44 -20.32
N ALA A 212 -24.57 25.23 -20.87
CA ALA A 212 -25.40 24.82 -22.00
C ALA A 212 -26.89 25.01 -21.64
N PRO A 213 -27.70 25.62 -22.54
CA PRO A 213 -29.10 25.91 -22.26
C PRO A 213 -29.89 24.62 -22.03
N ASP A 214 -30.75 24.64 -21.03
CA ASP A 214 -31.61 23.51 -20.69
C ASP A 214 -32.76 23.35 -21.70
N SER A 215 -33.47 22.22 -21.63
CA SER A 215 -34.59 21.93 -22.53
C SER A 215 -35.73 22.96 -22.42
N THR A 216 -35.84 23.62 -21.28
CA THR A 216 -36.79 24.70 -21.00
C THR A 216 -36.49 25.94 -21.85
N LEU A 217 -35.23 26.39 -21.86
CA LEU A 217 -34.74 27.50 -22.70
C LEU A 217 -34.89 27.18 -24.19
N LEU A 218 -34.52 25.97 -24.60
CA LEU A 218 -34.71 25.52 -25.98
C LEU A 218 -36.20 25.56 -26.37
N GLY A 219 -37.08 25.08 -25.50
CA GLY A 219 -38.53 25.10 -25.72
C GLY A 219 -39.11 26.50 -25.81
N ALA A 220 -38.61 27.45 -25.00
CA ALA A 220 -39.01 28.85 -25.09
C ALA A 220 -38.56 29.48 -26.41
N ALA A 221 -37.31 29.25 -26.83
CA ALA A 221 -36.78 29.75 -28.10
C ALA A 221 -37.58 29.23 -29.31
N VAL A 222 -37.93 27.93 -29.34
CA VAL A 222 -38.74 27.36 -30.42
C VAL A 222 -40.14 27.98 -30.46
N ARG A 223 -40.75 28.25 -29.29
CA ARG A 223 -42.05 28.94 -29.23
C ARG A 223 -41.96 30.38 -29.72
N ALA A 224 -40.91 31.11 -29.37
CA ALA A 224 -40.68 32.48 -29.84
C ALA A 224 -40.52 32.53 -31.37
N ILE A 225 -39.71 31.64 -31.96
CA ILE A 225 -39.56 31.54 -33.42
C ILE A 225 -40.91 31.24 -34.08
N ARG A 226 -41.67 30.26 -33.57
CA ARG A 226 -42.99 29.93 -34.12
C ARG A 226 -44.02 31.05 -33.95
N ALA A 227 -43.91 31.86 -32.90
CA ALA A 227 -44.75 33.04 -32.70
C ALA A 227 -44.38 34.14 -33.71
N GLY A 228 -43.09 34.37 -33.94
CA GLY A 228 -42.57 35.26 -34.98
C GLY A 228 -43.00 34.85 -36.39
N ASP A 229 -42.91 33.57 -36.74
CA ASP A 229 -43.37 33.05 -38.04
C ASP A 229 -44.89 33.26 -38.23
N ARG A 230 -45.69 33.08 -37.18
CA ARG A 230 -47.15 33.36 -37.22
C ARG A 230 -47.45 34.85 -37.33
N ALA A 231 -46.64 35.72 -36.70
CA ALA A 231 -46.77 37.17 -36.81
C ALA A 231 -46.33 37.69 -38.20
N ALA A 232 -45.32 37.06 -38.82
CA ALA A 232 -44.83 37.40 -40.15
C ALA A 232 -45.76 36.96 -41.29
N THR A 233 -46.56 35.90 -41.07
CA THR A 233 -47.55 35.38 -42.03
C THR A 233 -48.95 35.99 -41.87
N ALA A 234 -49.20 36.73 -40.79
CA ALA A 234 -50.43 37.47 -40.59
C ALA A 234 -50.42 38.77 -41.43
N VAL A 235 -51.25 38.81 -42.47
CA VAL A 235 -51.38 39.98 -43.37
C VAL A 235 -51.95 41.16 -42.59
N ARG A 236 -51.08 42.12 -42.23
CA ARG A 236 -51.48 43.36 -41.56
C ARG A 236 -51.54 44.53 -42.53
N LYS A 237 -52.76 45.04 -42.68
CA LYS A 237 -53.19 46.29 -43.31
C LYS A 237 -52.41 47.48 -42.72
N GLU A 238 -51.72 48.25 -43.57
CA GLU A 238 -51.17 49.56 -43.18
C GLU A 238 -52.32 50.57 -43.01
N PRO A 239 -52.31 51.31 -41.89
CA PRO A 239 -52.07 52.75 -41.93
C PRO A 239 -50.99 53.16 -40.90
N ALA A 240 -50.06 54.04 -41.24
CA ALA A 240 -50.19 55.51 -41.25
C ALA A 240 -50.36 56.15 -39.85
N ALA A 241 -49.28 56.82 -39.43
CA ALA A 241 -49.21 58.05 -38.62
C ALA A 241 -50.13 58.25 -37.39
N ALA A 242 -49.53 58.30 -36.20
CA ALA A 242 -49.85 59.23 -35.10
C ALA A 242 -48.76 59.09 -34.01
N ALA A 243 -47.87 60.08 -33.86
CA ALA A 243 -47.91 61.16 -32.85
C ALA A 243 -47.29 60.78 -31.48
N PRO A 244 -46.41 61.62 -30.91
CA PRO A 244 -45.69 61.31 -29.67
C PRO A 244 -46.57 61.59 -28.46
N ALA A 245 -46.88 60.56 -27.68
CA ALA A 245 -47.44 60.75 -26.35
C ALA A 245 -46.29 60.89 -25.34
N ALA A 246 -46.09 62.12 -24.87
CA ALA A 246 -45.21 62.43 -23.75
C ALA A 246 -45.80 61.90 -22.44
N SER A 247 -45.16 60.90 -21.84
CA SER A 247 -45.06 60.72 -20.39
C SER A 247 -43.85 59.86 -20.04
N GLY A 248 -42.67 60.26 -20.54
CA GLY A 248 -41.39 59.58 -20.32
C GLY A 248 -40.75 59.84 -18.95
N ALA A 249 -41.53 59.96 -17.88
CA ALA A 249 -40.98 60.04 -16.53
C ALA A 249 -40.67 58.62 -16.04
N LEU A 250 -39.39 58.28 -15.95
CA LEU A 250 -38.92 57.06 -15.28
C LEU A 250 -39.51 57.02 -13.85
N PRO A 251 -40.25 55.97 -13.44
CA PRO A 251 -40.59 55.74 -12.05
C PRO A 251 -39.28 55.73 -11.26
N ARG A 252 -39.24 56.47 -10.16
CA ARG A 252 -38.17 56.38 -9.17
C ARG A 252 -38.76 55.75 -7.92
N THR A 253 -38.65 54.44 -7.80
CA THR A 253 -39.00 53.74 -6.56
C THR A 253 -37.75 53.52 -5.74
N SER A 254 -37.92 53.39 -4.42
CA SER A 254 -36.80 53.07 -3.54
C SER A 254 -36.23 51.68 -3.89
N ALA A 255 -34.96 51.42 -3.56
CA ALA A 255 -34.32 50.13 -3.86
C ALA A 255 -35.07 48.93 -3.23
N ALA A 256 -35.61 49.12 -2.02
CA ALA A 256 -36.40 48.10 -1.33
C ALA A 256 -37.73 47.82 -2.04
N GLU A 257 -38.41 48.87 -2.50
CA GLU A 257 -39.67 48.78 -3.23
C GLU A 257 -39.48 48.16 -4.63
N THR A 258 -38.44 48.59 -5.36
CA THR A 258 -38.02 47.98 -6.62
C THR A 258 -37.81 46.48 -6.48
N LEU A 259 -37.05 46.07 -5.46
CA LEU A 259 -36.79 44.65 -5.20
C LEU A 259 -38.08 43.89 -4.88
N ALA A 260 -38.93 44.46 -4.01
CA ALA A 260 -40.19 43.84 -3.63
C ALA A 260 -41.14 43.66 -4.83
N THR A 261 -41.31 44.69 -5.66
CA THR A 261 -42.19 44.63 -6.84
C THR A 261 -41.67 43.63 -7.88
N VAL A 262 -40.36 43.61 -8.15
CA VAL A 262 -39.80 42.67 -9.14
C VAL A 262 -39.81 41.23 -8.62
N GLN A 263 -39.63 41.00 -7.31
CA GLN A 263 -39.80 39.69 -6.72
C GLN A 263 -41.26 39.21 -6.77
N ALA A 264 -42.21 40.10 -6.46
CA ALA A 264 -43.64 39.79 -6.58
C ALA A 264 -43.99 39.43 -8.03
N ALA A 265 -43.55 40.23 -8.99
CA ALA A 265 -43.75 39.97 -10.42
C ALA A 265 -43.07 38.68 -10.90
N ALA A 266 -41.91 38.31 -10.36
CA ALA A 266 -41.27 37.02 -10.65
C ALA A 266 -42.07 35.83 -10.11
N MET A 267 -42.77 36.01 -8.98
CA MET A 267 -43.63 34.97 -8.41
C MET A 267 -44.97 34.84 -9.15
N THR A 268 -45.55 35.95 -9.61
CA THR A 268 -46.84 35.95 -10.33
C THR A 268 -46.69 35.74 -11.84
N GLY A 269 -45.49 35.92 -12.38
CA GLY A 269 -45.22 35.90 -13.82
C GLY A 269 -45.72 37.15 -14.56
N SER A 270 -46.01 38.23 -13.84
CA SER A 270 -46.53 39.49 -14.42
C SER A 270 -45.41 40.32 -15.05
N ALA A 271 -45.71 41.02 -16.16
CA ALA A 271 -44.77 41.96 -16.75
C ALA A 271 -44.74 43.28 -15.96
N VAL A 272 -43.55 43.81 -15.77
CA VAL A 272 -43.31 45.10 -15.11
C VAL A 272 -42.51 46.02 -16.02
N TRP A 273 -42.78 47.31 -15.91
CA TRP A 273 -42.03 48.33 -16.59
C TRP A 273 -40.91 48.82 -15.67
N ILE A 274 -39.68 48.87 -16.19
CA ILE A 274 -38.50 49.30 -15.43
C ILE A 274 -37.77 50.45 -16.13
N GLY A 275 -37.28 51.39 -15.32
CA GLY A 275 -36.20 52.29 -15.74
C GLY A 275 -34.85 51.63 -15.51
N TYR A 276 -33.98 51.58 -16.51
CA TYR A 276 -32.67 50.93 -16.43
C TYR A 276 -31.56 51.81 -16.97
N VAL A 277 -30.44 51.91 -16.24
CA VAL A 277 -29.23 52.61 -16.69
C VAL A 277 -28.16 51.59 -17.10
N ASN A 278 -27.65 51.70 -18.33
CA ASN A 278 -26.62 50.81 -18.85
C ASN A 278 -25.22 51.15 -18.30
N ALA A 279 -24.21 50.35 -18.66
CA ALA A 279 -22.84 50.56 -18.18
C ALA A 279 -22.19 51.86 -18.66
N GLU A 280 -22.67 52.43 -19.76
CA GLU A 280 -22.23 53.70 -20.33
C GLU A 280 -22.99 54.91 -19.75
N GLY A 281 -23.89 54.69 -18.79
CA GLY A 281 -24.67 55.74 -18.14
C GLY A 281 -25.94 56.17 -18.91
N GLY A 282 -26.27 55.50 -20.01
CA GLY A 282 -27.50 55.72 -20.77
C GLY A 282 -28.73 55.16 -20.05
N ALA A 283 -29.72 56.01 -19.78
CA ALA A 283 -31.00 55.61 -19.21
C ALA A 283 -31.96 55.15 -20.32
N SER A 284 -32.61 54.00 -20.10
CA SER A 284 -33.59 53.40 -21.01
C SER A 284 -34.78 52.88 -20.21
N GLN A 285 -35.92 52.74 -20.89
CA GLN A 285 -37.15 52.17 -20.32
C GLN A 285 -37.38 50.80 -20.97
N ARG A 286 -37.76 49.81 -20.16
CA ARG A 286 -37.92 48.42 -20.63
C ARG A 286 -39.13 47.79 -19.99
N VAL A 287 -39.86 46.98 -20.75
CA VAL A 287 -40.92 46.11 -20.23
C VAL A 287 -40.34 44.73 -20.07
N ILE A 288 -40.26 44.25 -18.84
CA ILE A 288 -39.64 42.96 -18.52
C ILE A 288 -40.64 42.05 -17.82
N ALA A 289 -40.63 40.76 -18.15
CA ALA A 289 -41.31 39.72 -17.38
C ALA A 289 -40.26 39.02 -16.50
N PRO A 290 -40.19 39.33 -15.18
CA PRO A 290 -39.16 38.77 -14.30
C PRO A 290 -39.36 37.26 -14.16
N VAL A 291 -38.26 36.52 -14.28
CA VAL A 291 -38.28 35.05 -14.12
C VAL A 291 -37.61 34.65 -12.81
N ARG A 292 -36.54 35.35 -12.42
CA ARG A 292 -35.77 35.04 -11.22
C ARG A 292 -35.09 36.29 -10.66
N VAL A 293 -35.09 36.43 -9.33
CA VAL A 293 -34.41 37.52 -8.61
C VAL A 293 -33.50 36.93 -7.54
N GLU A 294 -32.19 36.93 -7.76
CA GLU A 294 -31.19 36.38 -6.83
C GLU A 294 -29.88 37.18 -6.89
N GLY A 295 -29.16 37.23 -5.77
CA GLY A 295 -27.81 37.81 -5.73
C GLY A 295 -27.72 39.30 -6.13
N GLY A 296 -28.82 40.05 -6.08
CA GLY A 296 -28.87 41.44 -6.53
C GLY A 296 -29.09 41.62 -8.03
N PHE A 297 -29.46 40.56 -8.75
CA PHE A 297 -29.78 40.59 -10.18
C PHE A 297 -31.20 40.07 -10.42
N VAL A 298 -31.80 40.56 -11.51
CA VAL A 298 -33.10 40.12 -12.03
C VAL A 298 -32.86 39.56 -13.41
N THR A 299 -33.11 38.27 -13.61
CA THR A 299 -33.20 37.69 -14.94
C THR A 299 -34.65 37.76 -15.39
N ALA A 300 -34.89 38.43 -16.52
CA ALA A 300 -36.22 38.68 -17.04
C ALA A 300 -36.23 38.60 -18.56
N PHE A 301 -37.38 38.22 -19.13
CA PHE A 301 -37.60 38.39 -20.56
C PHE A 301 -37.90 39.85 -20.85
N ASP A 302 -37.05 40.53 -21.63
CA ASP A 302 -37.24 41.92 -22.02
C ASP A 302 -38.05 41.98 -23.31
N HIS A 303 -39.31 42.39 -23.22
CA HIS A 303 -40.20 42.55 -24.36
C HIS A 303 -39.79 43.68 -25.31
N THR A 304 -38.94 44.62 -24.87
CA THR A 304 -38.43 45.69 -25.73
C THR A 304 -37.28 45.20 -26.62
N ALA A 305 -36.48 44.23 -26.13
CA ALA A 305 -35.36 43.65 -26.85
C ALA A 305 -35.63 42.24 -27.40
N ASP A 306 -36.79 41.66 -27.06
CA ASP A 306 -37.25 40.30 -27.38
C ASP A 306 -36.23 39.21 -26.99
N GLU A 307 -35.57 39.38 -25.84
CA GLU A 307 -34.50 38.49 -25.37
C GLU A 307 -34.52 38.37 -23.84
N VAL A 308 -34.06 37.22 -23.30
CA VAL A 308 -33.83 37.05 -21.86
C VAL A 308 -32.56 37.78 -21.46
N ARG A 309 -32.68 38.74 -20.53
CA ARG A 309 -31.57 39.56 -20.05
C ARG A 309 -31.52 39.60 -18.54
N THR A 310 -30.31 39.75 -18.03
CA THR A 310 -30.05 39.89 -16.60
C THR A 310 -29.71 41.34 -16.28
N TYR A 311 -30.53 41.94 -15.41
CA TYR A 311 -30.42 43.33 -14.97
C TYR A 311 -29.92 43.39 -13.52
N PRO A 312 -28.83 44.12 -13.23
CA PRO A 312 -28.45 44.41 -11.86
C PRO A 312 -29.51 45.31 -11.20
N LEU A 313 -30.04 44.92 -10.03
CA LEU A 313 -31.10 45.65 -9.32
C LEU A 313 -30.67 47.10 -9.00
N HIS A 314 -29.41 47.31 -8.64
CA HIS A 314 -28.87 48.65 -8.33
C HIS A 314 -28.81 49.60 -9.53
N ARG A 315 -29.06 49.10 -10.76
CA ARG A 315 -29.16 49.91 -11.98
C ARG A 315 -30.58 50.13 -12.46
N ILE A 316 -31.55 49.52 -11.77
CA ILE A 316 -32.96 49.79 -11.98
C ILE A 316 -33.29 51.07 -11.20
N THR A 317 -33.68 52.11 -11.92
CA THR A 317 -33.98 53.42 -11.34
C THR A 317 -35.40 53.48 -10.78
N GLY A 318 -36.28 52.59 -11.22
CA GLY A 318 -37.55 52.28 -10.58
C GLY A 318 -38.41 51.35 -11.42
N VAL A 319 -39.55 50.97 -10.87
CA VAL A 319 -40.43 49.90 -11.37
C VAL A 319 -41.88 50.32 -11.24
N ALA A 320 -42.68 49.99 -12.24
CA ALA A 320 -44.14 50.11 -12.21
C ALA A 320 -44.78 48.82 -12.75
N GLU A 321 -45.87 48.39 -12.12
CA GLU A 321 -46.67 47.28 -12.62
C GLU A 321 -47.44 47.74 -13.88
N LEU A 322 -47.50 46.88 -14.90
CA LEU A 322 -48.38 47.12 -16.04
C LEU A 322 -49.80 46.74 -15.63
N ALA A 323 -50.76 47.64 -15.82
CA ALA A 323 -52.16 47.31 -15.65
C ALA A 323 -52.56 46.28 -16.72
N ASP A 324 -53.15 45.15 -16.29
CA ASP A 324 -53.73 44.14 -17.17
C ASP A 324 -54.92 44.75 -17.92
N ASP A 325 -54.75 45.06 -19.21
CA ASP A 325 -55.88 45.28 -20.11
C ASP A 325 -56.13 44.01 -20.95
N GLN A 326 -57.41 43.65 -20.96
CA GLN A 326 -57.98 42.38 -21.36
C GLN A 326 -57.77 42.00 -22.84
N VAL A 327 -57.40 40.73 -23.06
CA VAL A 327 -57.60 39.88 -24.27
C VAL A 327 -56.92 40.33 -25.57
#